data_AF-A0A160VDD7-F1
#
_entry.id   AF-A0A160VDD7-F1
#
_cell.length_a   1.000
_cell.length_b   1.000
_cell.length_c   1.000
_cell.angle_alpha   90.00
_cell.angle_beta   90.00
_cell.angle_gamma   90.00
#
_symmetry.space_group_name_H-M   'P 1'
#
loop_
_entity.id
_entity.type
_entity.pdbx_description
1 polymer ?
#
loop_
_entity_poly.entity_id
_entity_poly.type
_entity_poly.pdbx_seq_one_letter_code
_entity_poly.pdbx_strand_id
1 'polypeptide(L)'
;MKQILLWLIAAVFIVFAVVNFDDPDWFIWVPTYIAIGLLPLLPVGILINSHLKIIAIVILILGILVALGFLNTIMPRQMDNRMVNMWEYQREGVGLLLGAIWLWFGRKLK
;
A
#
# COMPACT_ATOMS: atom_id res chain seq x y z
N MET A 1 -7.25 11.23 -20.18
CA MET A 1 -6.06 11.54 -19.34
C MET A 1 -6.24 11.11 -17.89
N LYS A 2 -7.22 11.63 -17.14
CA LYS A 2 -7.44 11.26 -15.72
C LYS A 2 -7.65 9.75 -15.50
N GLN A 3 -8.41 9.10 -16.37
CA GLN A 3 -8.64 7.67 -16.29
C GLN A 3 -7.40 6.82 -16.60
N ILE A 4 -6.52 7.28 -17.51
CA ILE A 4 -5.23 6.63 -17.76
C ILE A 4 -4.35 6.73 -16.52
N LEU A 5 -4.29 7.92 -15.91
CA LEU A 5 -3.54 8.15 -14.67
C LEU A 5 -4.07 7.28 -13.51
N LEU A 6 -5.39 7.12 -13.40
CA LEU A 6 -6.03 6.25 -12.41
C LEU A 6 -5.52 4.80 -12.53
N TRP A 7 -5.53 4.24 -13.74
CA TRP A 7 -5.05 2.88 -14.00
C TRP A 7 -3.54 2.74 -13.83
N LEU A 8 -2.75 3.76 -14.21
CA LEU A 8 -1.30 3.76 -14.01
C LEU A 8 -0.94 3.70 -12.53
N ILE A 9 -1.59 4.51 -11.68
CA ILE A 9 -1.33 4.48 -10.23
C ILE A 9 -1.73 3.12 -9.64
N ALA A 10 -2.87 2.55 -10.05
CA ALA A 10 -3.25 1.21 -9.63
C ALA A 10 -2.21 0.16 -10.04
N ALA A 11 -1.69 0.24 -11.26
CA ALA A 11 -0.65 -0.67 -11.76
C ALA A 11 0.66 -0.57 -10.97
N VAL A 12 1.05 0.60 -10.48
CA VAL A 12 2.22 0.76 -9.59
C VAL A 12 2.08 -0.10 -8.33
N PHE A 13 0.90 -0.15 -7.71
CA PHE A 13 0.67 -1.02 -6.55
C PHE A 13 0.65 -2.50 -6.90
N ILE A 14 0.24 -2.87 -8.12
CA ILE A 14 0.39 -4.26 -8.59
C ILE A 14 1.87 -4.61 -8.75
N VAL A 15 2.69 -3.70 -9.27
CA VAL A 15 4.15 -3.91 -9.32
C VAL A 15 4.73 -4.06 -7.92
N PHE A 16 4.28 -3.25 -6.95
CA PHE A 16 4.71 -3.40 -5.54
C PHE A 16 4.37 -4.79 -4.99
N ALA A 17 3.17 -5.30 -5.28
CA ALA A 17 2.80 -6.65 -4.90
C ALA A 17 3.72 -7.70 -5.54
N VAL A 18 4.01 -7.58 -6.83
CA VAL A 18 4.88 -8.54 -7.55
C VAL A 18 6.29 -8.57 -6.98
N VAL A 19 6.88 -7.41 -6.68
CA VAL A 19 8.25 -7.37 -6.14
C VAL A 19 8.37 -7.90 -4.72
N ASN A 20 7.26 -7.96 -3.96
CA ASN A 20 7.20 -8.53 -2.61
C ASN A 20 6.85 -10.04 -2.61
N PHE A 21 6.68 -10.67 -3.77
CA PHE A 21 6.13 -12.04 -3.85
C PHE A 21 7.09 -13.11 -3.30
N ASP A 22 8.40 -12.88 -3.42
CA ASP A 22 9.43 -13.82 -2.98
C ASP A 22 9.91 -13.57 -1.54
N ASP A 23 9.38 -12.54 -0.87
CA ASP A 23 9.79 -12.16 0.49
C ASP A 23 9.17 -13.07 1.55
N PRO A 24 9.82 -13.32 2.70
CA PRO A 24 9.31 -14.19 3.77
C PRO A 24 7.91 -13.83 4.30
N ASP A 25 7.49 -12.59 4.14
CA ASP A 25 6.22 -12.00 4.57
C ASP A 25 5.35 -11.53 3.38
N TRP A 26 5.60 -12.08 2.18
CA TRP A 26 4.81 -11.84 0.97
C TRP A 26 3.30 -11.95 1.21
N PHE A 27 2.89 -12.87 2.08
CA PHE A 27 1.49 -13.14 2.43
C PHE A 27 0.79 -11.95 3.12
N ILE A 28 1.55 -10.97 3.62
CA ILE A 28 1.05 -9.70 4.17
C ILE A 28 1.03 -8.64 3.06
N TRP A 29 2.16 -8.45 2.39
CA TRP A 29 2.38 -7.32 1.48
C TRP A 29 1.69 -7.46 0.13
N VAL A 30 1.73 -8.66 -0.47
CA VAL A 30 1.08 -8.95 -1.75
C VAL A 30 -0.42 -8.63 -1.71
N PRO A 31 -1.23 -9.24 -0.81
CA PRO A 31 -2.66 -8.94 -0.77
C PRO A 31 -2.94 -7.48 -0.38
N THR A 32 -2.10 -6.88 0.46
CA THR A 32 -2.25 -5.49 0.90
C THR A 32 -2.08 -4.52 -0.25
N TYR A 33 -1.03 -4.64 -1.05
CA TYR A 33 -0.80 -3.76 -2.20
C TYR A 33 -1.83 -3.98 -3.31
N ILE A 34 -2.26 -5.22 -3.57
CA ILE A 34 -3.35 -5.51 -4.50
C ILE A 34 -4.64 -4.80 -4.04
N ALA A 35 -5.00 -4.95 -2.75
CA ALA A 35 -6.19 -4.30 -2.21
C ALA A 35 -6.10 -2.77 -2.32
N ILE A 36 -4.98 -2.17 -1.90
CA ILE A 36 -4.73 -0.73 -2.01
C ILE A 36 -4.89 -0.24 -3.46
N GLY A 37 -4.30 -0.95 -4.42
CA GLY A 37 -4.36 -0.59 -5.84
C GLY A 37 -5.80 -0.59 -6.39
N LEU A 38 -6.60 -1.59 -6.03
CA LEU A 38 -7.92 -1.82 -6.61
C LEU A 38 -9.07 -1.10 -5.89
N LEU A 39 -8.97 -0.86 -4.58
CA LEU A 39 -10.08 -0.30 -3.78
C LEU A 39 -10.65 1.02 -4.33
N PRO A 40 -9.85 2.01 -4.78
CA PRO A 40 -10.39 3.23 -5.35
C PRO A 40 -11.12 3.01 -6.68
N LEU A 41 -10.81 1.94 -7.41
CA LEU A 41 -11.42 1.56 -8.69
C LEU A 41 -12.84 1.01 -8.51
N LEU A 42 -13.16 0.44 -7.34
CA LEU A 42 -14.51 -0.06 -7.07
C LEU A 42 -15.57 1.05 -7.18
N PRO A 43 -16.74 0.75 -7.76
CA PRO A 43 -17.85 1.68 -7.85
C PRO A 43 -18.40 2.04 -6.46
N VAL A 44 -19.01 3.22 -6.34
CA VAL A 44 -19.54 3.73 -5.06
C VAL A 44 -20.63 2.83 -4.48
N GLY A 45 -21.39 2.13 -5.33
CA GLY A 45 -22.40 1.15 -4.90
C GLY A 45 -21.83 -0.08 -4.19
N ILE A 46 -20.53 -0.37 -4.36
CA ILE A 46 -19.84 -1.47 -3.65
C ILE A 46 -19.10 -0.93 -2.42
N LEU A 47 -18.41 0.21 -2.55
CA LEU A 47 -17.65 0.80 -1.46
C LEU A 47 -17.95 2.30 -1.37
N ILE A 48 -18.56 2.74 -0.28
CA ILE A 48 -18.89 4.15 -0.09
C ILE A 48 -17.61 4.96 0.19
N ASN A 49 -17.58 6.23 -0.24
CA ASN A 49 -16.39 7.07 -0.13
C ASN A 49 -15.91 7.25 1.32
N SER A 50 -16.82 7.39 2.29
CA SER A 50 -16.46 7.49 3.71
C SER A 50 -15.67 6.28 4.21
N HIS A 51 -16.09 5.07 3.84
CA HIS A 51 -15.38 3.84 4.20
C HIS A 51 -13.98 3.80 3.57
N LEU A 52 -13.85 4.19 2.30
CA LEU A 52 -12.52 4.28 1.66
C LEU A 52 -11.60 5.27 2.40
N LYS A 53 -12.14 6.38 2.92
CA LYS A 53 -11.39 7.36 3.71
C LYS A 53 -10.96 6.82 5.07
N ILE A 54 -11.81 6.04 5.72
CA ILE A 54 -11.46 5.35 6.98
C ILE A 54 -10.33 4.35 6.71
N ILE A 55 -10.44 3.54 5.66
CA ILE A 55 -9.38 2.60 5.26
C ILE A 55 -8.07 3.36 4.98
N ALA A 56 -8.13 4.49 4.26
CA ALA A 56 -6.95 5.33 4.02
C ALA A 56 -6.27 5.80 5.32
N ILE A 57 -7.04 6.22 6.33
CA ILE A 57 -6.49 6.63 7.64
C ILE A 57 -5.86 5.44 8.37
N VAL A 58 -6.52 4.28 8.35
CA VAL A 58 -5.97 3.06 8.97
C VAL A 58 -4.65 2.68 8.31
N ILE A 59 -4.59 2.65 6.98
CA ILE A 59 -3.37 2.37 6.22
C ILE A 59 -2.29 3.42 6.48
N LEU A 60 -2.66 4.70 6.66
CA LEU A 60 -1.70 5.75 7.03
C LEU A 60 -1.05 5.47 8.39
N ILE A 61 -1.86 5.15 9.39
CA ILE A 61 -1.37 4.84 10.74
C ILE A 61 -0.44 3.62 10.70
N LEU A 62 -0.88 2.55 10.03
CA LEU A 62 -0.05 1.35 9.86
C LEU A 62 1.26 1.67 9.12
N GLY A 63 1.20 2.47 8.05
CA GLY A 63 2.39 2.89 7.30
C GLY A 63 3.40 3.65 8.16
N ILE A 64 2.93 4.55 9.03
CA ILE A 64 3.81 5.27 9.98
C ILE A 64 4.44 4.29 10.98
N LEU A 65 3.65 3.40 11.58
CA LEU A 65 4.14 2.44 12.57
C LEU A 65 5.17 1.49 11.97
N VAL A 66 4.92 0.99 10.75
CA VAL A 66 5.84 0.13 10.01
C VAL A 66 7.10 0.92 9.64
N ALA A 67 6.99 2.10 9.03
CA ALA A 67 8.16 2.89 8.60
C ALA A 67 9.10 3.29 9.75
N LEU A 68 8.56 3.49 10.95
CA LEU A 68 9.34 3.78 12.16
C LEU A 68 9.90 2.52 12.84
N GLY A 69 9.53 1.32 12.37
CA GLY A 69 10.00 0.05 12.90
C GLY A 69 9.28 -0.41 14.17
N PHE A 70 8.17 0.23 14.55
CA PHE A 70 7.42 -0.16 15.77
C PHE A 70 6.82 -1.56 15.67
N LEU A 71 6.56 -2.06 14.45
CA LEU A 71 6.02 -3.40 14.21
C LEU A 71 7.08 -4.43 13.84
N ASN A 72 8.36 -4.07 13.81
CA ASN A 72 9.43 -4.97 13.37
C ASN A 72 9.58 -6.20 14.28
N THR A 73 9.23 -6.09 15.55
CA THR A 73 9.31 -7.19 16.52
C THR A 73 8.28 -8.31 16.29
N ILE A 74 7.21 -8.03 15.55
CA ILE A 74 6.13 -8.99 15.26
C ILE A 74 6.12 -9.48 13.82
N MET A 75 6.92 -8.87 12.94
CA MET A 75 7.05 -9.26 11.54
C MET A 75 8.06 -10.41 11.38
N PRO A 76 7.87 -11.30 10.38
CA PRO A 76 8.85 -12.34 10.07
C PRO A 76 10.23 -11.72 9.84
N ARG A 77 11.25 -12.33 10.45
CA ARG A 77 12.62 -11.82 10.36
C ARG A 77 13.14 -12.03 8.93
N GLN A 78 13.31 -10.95 8.20
CA GLN A 78 13.93 -10.96 6.87
C GLN A 78 15.45 -10.78 6.99
N MET A 79 16.20 -11.23 5.97
CA MET A 79 17.59 -10.82 5.85
C MET A 79 17.62 -9.35 5.41
N ASP A 80 18.12 -8.47 6.28
CA ASP A 80 18.14 -7.03 6.07
C ASP A 80 18.96 -6.64 4.83
N ASN A 81 18.30 -6.59 3.68
CA ASN A 81 18.85 -6.02 2.46
C ASN A 81 18.45 -4.55 2.39
N ARG A 82 19.42 -3.67 2.64
CA ARG A 82 19.22 -2.24 2.41
C ARG A 82 19.17 -1.96 0.92
N MET A 83 18.09 -1.33 0.46
CA MET A 83 18.02 -0.71 -0.86
C MET A 83 17.94 0.80 -0.68
N VAL A 84 18.82 1.54 -1.35
CA VAL A 84 18.86 3.01 -1.27
C VAL A 84 18.91 3.52 0.19
N ASN A 85 19.72 2.86 1.02
CA ASN A 85 19.86 3.13 2.46
C ASN A 85 18.55 3.03 3.29
N MET A 86 17.53 2.35 2.77
CA MET A 86 16.29 2.02 3.49
C MET A 86 16.25 0.54 3.84
N TRP A 87 15.88 0.23 5.08
CA TRP A 87 15.53 -1.13 5.50
C TRP A 87 14.24 -1.60 4.83
N GLU A 88 14.00 -2.90 4.75
CA GLU A 88 12.80 -3.48 4.12
C GLU A 88 11.51 -2.89 4.70
N TYR A 89 11.36 -2.96 6.03
CA TYR A 89 10.22 -2.40 6.75
C TYR A 89 10.02 -0.91 6.46
N GLN A 90 11.08 -0.15 6.21
CA GLN A 90 10.92 1.27 5.85
C GLN A 90 10.33 1.44 4.46
N ARG A 91 10.71 0.58 3.50
CA ARG A 91 10.17 0.61 2.14
C ARG A 91 8.71 0.18 2.12
N GLU A 92 8.39 -0.89 2.84
CA GLU A 92 7.01 -1.37 3.01
C GLU A 92 6.13 -0.27 3.62
N GLY A 93 6.62 0.34 4.71
CA GLY A 93 5.98 1.48 5.36
C GLY A 93 5.75 2.66 4.42
N VAL A 94 6.74 3.05 3.61
CA VAL A 94 6.58 4.08 2.57
C VAL A 94 5.54 3.66 1.52
N GLY A 95 5.53 2.40 1.10
CA GLY A 95 4.50 1.86 0.21
C GLY A 95 3.09 2.01 0.78
N LEU A 96 2.91 1.78 2.08
CA LEU A 96 1.64 2.02 2.77
C LEU A 96 1.29 3.52 2.84
N LEU A 97 2.26 4.40 3.09
CA LEU A 97 2.02 5.86 3.09
C LEU A 97 1.52 6.33 1.71
N LEU A 98 2.16 5.88 0.63
CA LEU A 98 1.72 6.13 -0.73
C LEU A 98 0.32 5.53 -0.99
N GLY A 99 0.09 4.33 -0.47
CA GLY A 99 -1.20 3.65 -0.51
C GLY A 99 -2.33 4.44 0.16
N ALA A 100 -2.07 5.02 1.33
CA ALA A 100 -3.04 5.87 2.03
C ALA A 100 -3.41 7.12 1.21
N ILE A 101 -2.41 7.77 0.61
CA ILE A 101 -2.63 8.92 -0.29
C ILE A 101 -3.49 8.50 -1.48
N TRP A 102 -3.18 7.35 -2.10
CA TRP A 102 -3.94 6.80 -3.21
C TRP A 102 -5.38 6.49 -2.82
N LEU A 103 -5.61 5.80 -1.70
CA LEU A 103 -6.95 5.49 -1.20
C LEU A 103 -7.75 6.77 -0.93
N TRP A 104 -7.09 7.81 -0.42
CA TRP A 104 -7.74 9.09 -0.17
C TRP A 104 -8.10 9.82 -1.46
N PHE A 105 -7.17 9.97 -2.41
CA PHE A 105 -7.37 10.87 -3.54
C PHE A 105 -7.79 10.18 -4.84
N GLY A 106 -7.61 8.86 -4.96
CA GLY A 106 -7.75 8.13 -6.22
C GLY A 106 -9.13 8.28 -6.88
N ARG A 107 -10.20 8.35 -6.09
CA ARG A 107 -11.56 8.58 -6.62
C ARG A 107 -11.76 9.95 -7.27
N LYS A 108 -10.94 10.94 -6.96
CA LYS A 108 -11.00 12.26 -7.63
C LYS A 108 -10.48 12.23 -9.06
N LEU A 109 -9.85 11.12 -9.47
CA LEU A 109 -9.33 10.90 -10.82
C LEU A 109 -10.28 10.07 -11.70
N LYS A 110 -11.39 9.58 -11.14
CA LYS A 110 -12.53 9.07 -11.92
C LYS A 110 -13.25 10.25 -12.56
#